data_AF-A0A2N5KX48-F1
#
_entry.id   AF-A0A2N5KX48-F1
#
_cell.length_a   1.000
_cell.length_b   1.000
_cell.length_c   1.000
_cell.angle_alpha   90.00
_cell.angle_beta   90.00
_cell.angle_gamma   90.00
#
_symmetry.space_group_name_H-M   'P 1'
#
loop_
_entity.id
_entity.type
_entity.pdbx_description
1 polymer ?
#
loop_
_entity_poly.entity_id
_entity_poly.type
_entity_poly.pdbx_seq_one_letter_code
_entity_poly.pdbx_strand_id
1 'polypeptide(L)'
;MLSFLGILDETATTVTFPTLIKEFSITTDQVQWVNTLVLLVIATIVPISSQIRLRISTKKIFILGVLLFTLGLIIDIFSPRFDLLLLGRALQGVGTGIGLTLMYNIILAEVPKEKLGFMMGIGTMITACAVALGPVFGGMITDALNWRWIFIISLFLMKNARKFPVF
;
A
#
# COMPACT_ATOMS: atom_id res chain seq x y z
N MET A 1 -3.62 -2.35 9.20
CA MET A 1 -2.31 -1.68 8.99
C MET A 1 -1.81 -1.82 7.55
N LEU A 2 -1.57 -3.03 7.03
CA LEU A 2 -1.05 -3.23 5.66
C LEU A 2 -1.85 -2.46 4.58
N SER A 3 -3.17 -2.61 4.56
CA SER A 3 -4.04 -1.92 3.60
C SER A 3 -4.04 -0.39 3.76
N PHE A 4 -3.91 0.10 4.99
CA PHE A 4 -3.86 1.52 5.30
C PHE A 4 -2.57 2.14 4.78
N LEU A 5 -1.41 1.56 5.13
CA LEU A 5 -0.10 2.04 4.69
C LEU A 5 0.03 1.97 3.17
N GLY A 6 -0.47 0.92 2.54
CA GLY A 6 -0.44 0.79 1.09
C GLY A 6 -1.15 1.94 0.36
N ILE A 7 -2.34 2.31 0.83
CA ILE A 7 -3.12 3.42 0.24
C ILE A 7 -2.52 4.78 0.61
N LEU A 8 -2.01 4.92 1.84
CA LEU A 8 -1.30 6.13 2.27
C LEU A 8 -0.06 6.37 1.39
N ASP A 9 0.76 5.34 1.16
CA ASP A 9 1.97 5.44 0.34
C ASP A 9 1.64 5.72 -1.12
N GLU A 10 0.61 5.08 -1.67
CA GLU A 10 0.13 5.33 -3.03
C GLU A 10 -0.23 6.81 -3.22
N THR A 11 -1.06 7.34 -2.34
CA THR A 11 -1.53 8.74 -2.40
C THR A 11 -0.45 9.76 -2.01
N ALA A 12 0.46 9.42 -1.10
CA ALA A 12 1.61 10.27 -0.78
C ALA A 12 2.57 10.36 -1.97
N THR A 13 2.76 9.27 -2.70
CA THR A 13 3.71 9.22 -3.81
C THR A 13 3.25 10.05 -5.00
N THR A 14 1.94 10.17 -5.26
CA THR A 14 1.44 11.02 -6.36
C THR A 14 1.80 12.49 -6.18
N VAL A 15 1.89 12.98 -4.94
CA VAL A 15 2.36 14.34 -4.63
C VAL A 15 3.84 14.53 -4.96
N THR A 16 4.64 13.45 -4.94
CA THR A 16 6.08 13.51 -5.21
C THR A 16 6.44 13.50 -6.70
N PHE A 17 5.47 13.34 -7.60
CA PHE A 17 5.73 13.20 -9.04
C PHE A 17 6.60 14.31 -9.65
N PRO A 18 6.39 15.61 -9.35
CA PRO A 18 7.27 16.66 -9.86
C PRO A 18 8.73 16.49 -9.41
N THR A 19 8.95 15.96 -8.21
CA THR A 19 10.29 15.67 -7.67
C THR A 19 10.91 14.47 -8.37
N LEU A 20 10.15 13.40 -8.57
CA LEU A 20 10.62 12.19 -9.26
C LEU A 20 10.97 12.47 -10.74
N ILE A 21 10.18 13.29 -11.42
CA ILE A 21 10.46 13.76 -12.79
C ILE A 21 11.83 14.40 -12.89
N LYS A 22 12.14 15.31 -11.94
CA LYS A 22 13.43 16.02 -11.90
C LYS A 22 14.58 15.10 -11.50
N GLU A 23 14.41 14.28 -10.46
CA GLU A 23 15.47 13.40 -9.93
C GLU A 23 15.88 12.32 -10.95
N PHE A 24 14.91 11.69 -11.62
CA PHE A 24 15.18 10.64 -12.59
C PHE A 24 15.29 11.14 -14.03
N SER A 25 15.08 12.44 -14.29
CA SER A 25 15.08 13.03 -15.63
C SER A 25 14.14 12.29 -16.60
N ILE A 26 12.92 12.01 -16.15
CA ILE A 26 11.88 11.26 -16.87
C ILE A 26 10.73 12.19 -17.31
N THR A 27 9.85 11.71 -18.19
CA THR A 27 8.66 12.46 -18.61
C THR A 27 7.48 12.29 -17.65
N THR A 28 6.48 13.16 -17.77
CA THR A 28 5.20 13.05 -17.05
C THR A 28 4.51 11.71 -17.34
N ASP A 29 4.54 11.25 -18.59
CA ASP A 29 3.94 9.97 -18.98
C ASP A 29 4.65 8.79 -18.31
N GLN A 30 5.97 8.87 -18.16
CA GLN A 30 6.75 7.85 -17.47
C GLN A 30 6.39 7.81 -15.98
N VAL A 31 6.36 8.95 -15.27
CA VAL A 31 6.08 8.96 -13.83
C VAL A 31 4.66 8.46 -13.51
N GLN A 32 3.68 8.64 -14.40
CA GLN A 32 2.32 8.14 -14.19
C GLN A 32 2.26 6.61 -14.04
N TRP A 33 3.23 5.87 -14.61
CA TRP A 33 3.32 4.42 -14.40
C TRP A 33 3.49 4.02 -12.95
N VAL A 34 4.00 4.90 -12.07
CA VAL A 34 4.09 4.66 -10.63
C VAL A 34 2.73 4.33 -10.04
N ASN A 35 1.68 5.06 -10.42
CA ASN A 35 0.32 4.84 -9.94
C ASN A 35 -0.39 3.76 -10.76
N THR A 36 -0.29 3.84 -12.09
CA THR A 36 -0.96 2.89 -13.00
C THR A 36 -0.53 1.45 -12.72
N LEU A 37 0.76 1.21 -12.50
CA LEU A 37 1.28 -0.13 -12.20
C LEU A 37 0.72 -0.68 -10.89
N VAL A 38 0.65 0.14 -9.84
CA VAL A 38 0.09 -0.27 -8.54
C VAL A 38 -1.38 -0.67 -8.70
N LEU A 39 -2.19 0.15 -9.37
CA LEU A 39 -3.60 -0.14 -9.62
C LEU A 39 -3.79 -1.41 -10.46
N LEU A 40 -2.99 -1.61 -11.50
CA LEU A 40 -3.02 -2.83 -12.33
C LEU A 40 -2.69 -4.08 -11.51
N VAL A 41 -1.68 -3.99 -10.66
CA VAL A 41 -1.29 -5.10 -9.79
C VAL A 41 -2.38 -5.38 -8.77
N ILE A 42 -2.93 -4.36 -8.10
CA ILE A 42 -4.03 -4.52 -7.14
C ILE A 42 -5.23 -5.18 -7.83
N ALA A 43 -5.64 -4.68 -9.00
CA ALA A 43 -6.76 -5.21 -9.78
C ALA A 43 -6.56 -6.69 -10.15
N THR A 44 -5.32 -7.10 -10.41
CA THR A 44 -4.97 -8.49 -10.73
C THR A 44 -4.93 -9.37 -9.48
N ILE A 45 -4.39 -8.86 -8.36
CA ILE A 45 -4.17 -9.62 -7.14
C ILE A 45 -5.44 -9.84 -6.32
N VAL A 46 -6.37 -8.89 -6.31
CA VAL A 46 -7.66 -9.01 -5.60
C VAL A 46 -8.43 -10.30 -5.98
N PRO A 47 -8.72 -10.57 -7.27
CA PRO A 47 -9.42 -11.80 -7.64
C PRO A 47 -8.58 -13.06 -7.35
N ILE A 48 -7.27 -13.03 -7.62
CA ILE A 48 -6.37 -14.16 -7.37
C ILE A 48 -6.33 -14.53 -5.89
N SER A 49 -6.14 -13.55 -5.02
CA SER A 49 -6.12 -13.71 -3.56
C SER A 49 -7.45 -14.27 -3.04
N SER A 50 -8.57 -13.89 -3.67
CA SER A 50 -9.88 -14.39 -3.26
C SER A 50 -10.07 -15.89 -3.52
N GLN A 51 -9.53 -16.40 -4.63
CA GLN A 51 -9.59 -17.82 -5.01
C GLN A 51 -8.56 -18.67 -4.24
N ILE A 52 -7.36 -18.14 -4.01
CA ILE A 52 -6.27 -18.87 -3.34
C ILE A 52 -6.61 -19.25 -1.89
N ARG A 53 -7.48 -18.48 -1.21
CA ARG A 53 -7.94 -18.82 0.15
C ARG A 53 -8.64 -20.17 0.27
N LEU A 54 -9.17 -20.71 -0.83
CA LEU A 54 -9.76 -22.05 -0.82
C LEU A 54 -8.72 -23.15 -0.58
N ARG A 55 -7.42 -22.87 -0.79
CA ARG A 55 -6.33 -23.85 -0.69
C ARG A 55 -5.23 -23.46 0.30
N ILE A 56 -5.11 -22.17 0.64
CA ILE A 56 -4.05 -21.64 1.51
C ILE A 56 -4.67 -20.87 2.68
N SER A 57 -4.17 -21.11 3.89
CA SER A 57 -4.59 -20.41 5.10
C SER A 57 -4.40 -18.89 4.99
N THR A 58 -5.39 -18.11 5.42
CA THR A 58 -5.39 -16.64 5.49
C THR A 58 -4.10 -16.06 6.09
N LYS A 59 -3.58 -16.66 7.15
CA LYS A 59 -2.33 -16.23 7.82
C LYS A 59 -1.11 -16.27 6.91
N LYS A 60 -0.95 -17.31 6.09
CA LYS A 60 0.19 -17.43 5.16
C LYS A 60 0.13 -16.40 4.04
N ILE A 61 -1.07 -16.17 3.49
CA ILE A 61 -1.30 -15.15 2.45
C ILE A 61 -0.99 -13.76 3.02
N PHE A 62 -1.44 -13.48 4.24
CA PHE A 62 -1.14 -12.21 4.91
C PHE A 62 0.36 -12.00 5.12
N ILE A 63 1.07 -13.01 5.63
CA ILE A 63 2.53 -12.93 5.83
C ILE A 63 3.24 -12.66 4.50
N LEU A 64 2.85 -13.34 3.43
CA LEU A 64 3.41 -13.11 2.09
C LEU A 64 3.17 -11.67 1.64
N GLY A 65 1.95 -11.14 1.82
CA GLY A 65 1.63 -9.75 1.48
C GLY A 65 2.48 -8.74 2.25
N VAL A 66 2.67 -8.95 3.56
CA VAL A 66 3.54 -8.10 4.40
C VAL A 66 4.99 -8.18 3.93
N LEU A 67 5.50 -9.37 3.61
CA LEU A 67 6.87 -9.55 3.11
C LEU A 67 7.09 -8.83 1.78
N LEU A 68 6.19 -9.01 0.81
CA LEU A 68 6.28 -8.34 -0.50
C LEU A 68 6.19 -6.83 -0.37
N PHE A 69 5.29 -6.33 0.47
CA PHE A 69 5.17 -4.90 0.74
C PHE A 69 6.45 -4.32 1.36
N THR A 70 7.00 -5.01 2.36
CA THR A 70 8.23 -4.61 3.05
C THR A 70 9.43 -4.62 2.10
N LEU A 71 9.53 -5.63 1.24
CA LEU A 71 10.58 -5.71 0.21
C LEU A 71 10.45 -4.56 -0.80
N GLY A 72 9.22 -4.24 -1.23
CA GLY A 72 8.96 -3.12 -2.11
C GLY A 72 9.37 -1.78 -1.50
N LEU A 73 9.05 -1.55 -0.21
CA LEU A 73 9.53 -0.36 0.51
C LEU A 73 11.06 -0.27 0.52
N ILE A 74 11.75 -1.37 0.81
CA ILE A 74 13.22 -1.39 0.84
C ILE A 74 13.79 -1.06 -0.54
N ILE A 75 13.24 -1.65 -1.60
CA ILE A 75 13.67 -1.37 -2.98
C ILE A 75 13.52 0.12 -3.30
N ASP A 76 12.40 0.72 -2.92
CA ASP A 76 12.14 2.12 -3.24
C ASP A 76 13.00 3.10 -2.44
N ILE A 77 13.28 2.79 -1.16
CA ILE A 77 14.23 3.55 -0.32
C ILE A 77 15.60 3.62 -1.01
N PHE A 78 16.07 2.51 -1.57
CA PHE A 78 17.40 2.42 -2.17
C PHE A 78 17.41 2.57 -3.69
N SER A 79 16.29 2.93 -4.32
CA SER A 79 16.17 2.94 -5.79
C SER A 79 17.05 4.05 -6.41
N PRO A 80 18.09 3.71 -7.19
CA PRO A 80 18.93 4.70 -7.88
C PRO A 80 18.39 5.04 -9.28
N ARG A 81 17.39 4.29 -9.77
CA ARG A 81 16.80 4.38 -11.11
C ARG A 81 15.29 4.24 -11.03
N PHE A 82 14.58 4.90 -11.96
CA PHE A 82 13.13 4.86 -12.04
C PHE A 82 12.56 3.45 -12.23
N ASP A 83 13.21 2.61 -13.04
CA ASP A 83 12.76 1.23 -13.28
C ASP A 83 12.73 0.38 -12.00
N LEU A 84 13.71 0.61 -11.10
CA LEU A 84 13.77 -0.07 -9.81
C LEU A 84 12.69 0.45 -8.86
N LEU A 85 12.38 1.75 -8.92
CA LEU A 85 11.25 2.33 -8.19
C LEU A 85 9.93 1.69 -8.65
N LEU A 86 9.72 1.54 -9.96
CA LEU A 86 8.54 0.85 -10.48
C LEU A 86 8.43 -0.60 -9.99
N LEU A 87 9.55 -1.32 -9.90
CA LEU A 87 9.56 -2.67 -9.35
C LEU A 87 9.13 -2.70 -7.88
N GLY A 88 9.64 -1.79 -7.04
CA GLY A 88 9.25 -1.70 -5.64
C GLY A 88 7.78 -1.29 -5.47
N ARG A 89 7.27 -0.40 -6.33
CA ARG A 89 5.83 -0.09 -6.44
C ARG A 89 4.98 -1.30 -6.75
N ALA A 90 5.37 -2.10 -7.75
CA ALA A 90 4.63 -3.31 -8.11
C ALA A 90 4.52 -4.28 -6.92
N LEU A 91 5.62 -4.51 -6.20
CA LEU A 91 5.62 -5.37 -5.02
C LEU A 91 4.73 -4.85 -3.89
N GLN A 92 4.73 -3.53 -3.66
CA GLN A 92 3.80 -2.89 -2.73
C GLN A 92 2.34 -3.07 -3.18
N GLY A 93 2.05 -2.90 -4.48
CA GLY A 93 0.72 -3.16 -5.04
C GLY A 93 0.22 -4.57 -4.74
N VAL A 94 1.09 -5.59 -4.81
CA VAL A 94 0.72 -6.96 -4.41
C VAL A 94 0.35 -7.03 -2.93
N GLY A 95 1.18 -6.46 -2.05
CA GLY A 95 0.92 -6.41 -0.62
C GLY A 95 -0.38 -5.69 -0.27
N THR A 96 -0.60 -4.51 -0.85
CA THR A 96 -1.81 -3.70 -0.67
C THR A 96 -3.06 -4.46 -1.13
N GLY A 97 -3.03 -5.05 -2.33
CA GLY A 97 -4.15 -5.83 -2.88
C GLY A 97 -4.51 -7.04 -2.00
N ILE A 98 -3.50 -7.75 -1.50
CA ILE A 98 -3.69 -8.83 -0.51
C ILE A 98 -4.32 -8.27 0.78
N GLY A 99 -3.79 -7.18 1.31
CA GLY A 99 -4.27 -6.55 2.54
C GLY A 99 -5.74 -6.15 2.46
N LEU A 100 -6.13 -5.42 1.42
CA LEU A 100 -7.51 -5.00 1.19
C LEU A 100 -8.44 -6.21 1.08
N THR A 101 -8.04 -7.21 0.30
CA THR A 101 -8.83 -8.43 0.10
C THR A 101 -9.01 -9.18 1.40
N LEU A 102 -7.96 -9.39 2.19
CA LEU A 102 -8.07 -10.12 3.45
C LEU A 102 -8.91 -9.36 4.48
N MET A 103 -8.77 -8.04 4.57
CA MET A 103 -9.56 -7.20 5.48
C MET A 103 -11.07 -7.40 5.25
N TYR A 104 -11.53 -7.22 4.02
CA TYR A 104 -12.96 -7.36 3.72
C TYR A 104 -13.46 -8.79 3.88
N ASN A 105 -12.63 -9.80 3.59
CA ASN A 105 -13.06 -11.19 3.73
C ASN A 105 -13.15 -11.66 5.18
N ILE A 106 -12.28 -11.17 6.06
CA ILE A 106 -12.39 -11.42 7.50
C ILE A 106 -13.68 -10.78 8.02
N ILE A 107 -13.99 -9.55 7.60
CA ILE A 107 -15.25 -8.88 7.97
C ILE A 107 -16.44 -9.74 7.51
N LEU A 108 -16.47 -10.19 6.26
CA LEU A 108 -17.56 -11.01 5.74
C LEU A 108 -17.71 -12.38 6.42
N ALA A 109 -16.60 -12.99 6.86
CA ALA A 109 -16.59 -14.32 7.46
C ALA A 109 -16.95 -14.31 8.96
N GLU A 110 -16.46 -13.30 9.70
CA GLU A 110 -16.52 -13.29 11.17
C GLU A 110 -17.61 -12.36 11.73
N VAL A 111 -18.13 -11.42 10.94
CA VAL A 111 -19.10 -10.43 11.43
C VAL A 111 -20.54 -10.92 11.18
N PRO A 112 -21.42 -10.89 12.21
CA PRO A 112 -22.84 -11.19 12.05
C PRO A 112 -23.50 -10.28 11.00
N LYS A 113 -24.46 -10.81 10.23
CA LYS A 113 -25.08 -10.11 9.08
C LYS A 113 -25.65 -8.74 9.45
N GLU A 114 -26.13 -8.59 10.67
CA GLU A 114 -26.76 -7.37 11.20
C GLU A 114 -25.74 -6.23 11.40
N LYS A 115 -24.46 -6.57 11.61
CA LYS A 115 -23.37 -5.61 11.85
C LYS A 115 -22.42 -5.49 10.66
N LEU A 116 -22.67 -6.24 9.59
CA LEU A 116 -21.80 -6.33 8.43
C LEU A 116 -21.64 -4.98 7.73
N GLY A 117 -22.73 -4.25 7.52
CA GLY A 117 -22.69 -2.90 6.92
C GLY A 117 -21.86 -1.90 7.76
N PHE A 118 -21.96 -1.97 9.08
CA PHE A 118 -21.20 -1.11 9.99
C PHE A 118 -19.70 -1.41 9.93
N MET A 119 -19.31 -2.69 10.00
CA MET A 119 -17.89 -3.09 9.94
C MET A 119 -17.27 -2.83 8.56
N MET A 120 -18.01 -3.07 7.48
CA MET A 120 -17.59 -2.66 6.13
C MET A 120 -17.39 -1.14 6.05
N GLY A 121 -18.30 -0.36 6.65
CA GLY A 121 -18.18 1.10 6.75
C GLY A 121 -16.92 1.55 7.49
N ILE A 122 -16.56 0.91 8.61
CA ILE A 122 -15.30 1.18 9.33
C ILE A 122 -14.09 0.88 8.43
N GLY A 123 -14.07 -0.25 7.72
CA GLY A 123 -12.98 -0.60 6.81
C GLY A 123 -12.79 0.44 5.69
N THR A 124 -13.89 0.91 5.10
CA THR A 124 -13.87 1.96 4.08
C THR A 124 -13.44 3.30 4.68
N MET A 125 -13.91 3.65 5.88
CA MET A 125 -13.51 4.87 6.58
C MET A 125 -12.00 4.92 6.81
N ILE A 126 -11.40 3.82 7.30
CA ILE A 126 -9.95 3.73 7.51
C ILE A 126 -9.20 3.96 6.18
N THR A 127 -9.70 3.40 5.09
CA THR A 127 -9.11 3.57 3.76
C THR A 127 -9.26 5.01 3.25
N ALA A 128 -10.42 5.62 3.45
CA ALA A 128 -10.67 7.02 3.09
C ALA A 128 -9.79 7.99 3.89
N CYS A 129 -9.57 7.71 5.18
CA CYS A 129 -8.61 8.45 6.00
C CYS A 129 -7.19 8.37 5.41
N ALA A 130 -6.76 7.21 4.93
CA ALA A 130 -5.46 7.06 4.28
C ALA A 130 -5.36 7.97 3.03
N VAL A 131 -6.39 7.98 2.18
CA VAL A 131 -6.45 8.85 0.99
C VAL A 131 -6.41 10.33 1.35
N ALA A 132 -7.16 10.73 2.38
CA ALA A 132 -7.20 12.12 2.82
C ALA A 132 -5.87 12.58 3.43
N LEU A 133 -5.20 11.71 4.19
CA LEU A 133 -3.93 12.02 4.85
C LEU A 133 -2.73 11.92 3.92
N GLY A 134 -2.80 11.10 2.87
CA GLY A 134 -1.71 10.82 1.96
C GLY A 134 -1.06 12.07 1.38
N PRO A 135 -1.80 13.00 0.75
CA PRO A 135 -1.21 14.20 0.18
C PRO A 135 -0.56 15.13 1.20
N VAL A 136 -1.16 15.28 2.38
CA VAL A 136 -0.61 16.10 3.47
C VAL A 136 0.69 15.48 3.97
N PHE A 137 0.68 14.16 4.21
CA PHE A 137 1.86 13.41 4.63
C PHE A 137 2.97 13.45 3.57
N GLY A 138 2.65 13.14 2.32
CA GLY A 138 3.59 13.12 1.20
C GLY A 138 4.19 14.49 0.92
N GLY A 139 3.38 15.56 0.93
CA GLY A 139 3.84 16.93 0.75
C GLY A 139 4.78 17.36 1.87
N MET A 140 4.35 17.25 3.13
CA MET A 140 5.18 17.64 4.28
C MET A 140 6.53 16.91 4.32
N ILE A 141 6.54 15.60 4.05
CA ILE A 141 7.78 14.81 4.07
C ILE A 141 8.67 15.15 2.87
N THR A 142 8.10 15.39 1.70
CA THR A 142 8.88 15.74 0.50
C THR A 142 9.48 17.14 0.61
N ASP A 143 8.75 18.09 1.20
CA ASP A 143 9.21 19.47 1.38
C ASP A 143 10.26 19.59 2.48
N ALA A 144 10.08 18.89 3.61
CA ALA A 144 10.99 19.00 4.76
C ALA A 144 12.22 18.09 4.67
N LEU A 145 12.11 16.95 3.96
CA LEU A 145 13.15 15.93 3.89
C LEU A 145 13.43 15.55 2.43
N ASN A 146 13.02 14.35 2.02
CA ASN A 146 13.15 13.79 0.67
C ASN A 146 12.02 12.75 0.49
N TRP A 147 11.53 12.56 -0.73
CA TRP A 147 10.49 11.57 -1.05
C TRP A 147 10.81 10.15 -0.55
N ARG A 148 12.08 9.76 -0.44
CA ARG A 148 12.49 8.44 0.11
C ARG A 148 12.02 8.23 1.55
N TRP A 149 11.88 9.31 2.32
CA TRP A 149 11.44 9.23 3.72
C TRP A 149 10.00 8.77 3.88
N ILE A 150 9.16 8.93 2.86
CA ILE A 150 7.80 8.35 2.84
C ILE A 150 7.91 6.84 3.11
N PHE A 151 8.81 6.16 2.38
CA PHE A 151 8.97 4.71 2.48
C PHE A 151 9.73 4.29 3.73
N ILE A 152 10.67 5.10 4.22
CA ILE A 152 11.36 4.85 5.50
C ILE A 152 10.38 4.89 6.66
N ILE A 153 9.50 5.90 6.70
CA ILE A 153 8.49 6.06 7.76
C ILE A 153 7.49 4.90 7.68
N SER A 154 6.99 4.57 6.48
CA SER A 154 6.07 3.44 6.30
C SER A 154 6.70 2.10 6.69
N LEU A 155 7.99 1.90 6.42
CA LEU A 155 8.74 0.73 6.89
C LEU A 155 8.84 0.68 8.42
N PHE A 156 9.11 1.82 9.06
CA PHE A 156 9.15 1.92 10.52
C PHE A 156 7.78 1.62 11.15
N LEU A 157 6.70 2.18 10.59
CA LEU A 157 5.33 1.92 11.03
C LEU A 157 4.95 0.45 10.84
N MET A 158 5.30 -0.16 9.71
CA MET A 158 5.06 -1.57 9.45
C MET A 158 5.78 -2.48 10.46
N LYS A 159 7.04 -2.18 10.77
CA LYS A 159 7.82 -2.95 11.78
C LYS A 159 7.21 -2.84 13.18
N ASN A 160 6.72 -1.66 13.54
CA ASN A 160 6.11 -1.41 14.84
C ASN A 160 4.63 -1.78 14.92
N ALA A 161 4.01 -2.19 13.82
CA ALA A 161 2.60 -2.59 13.75
C ALA A 161 2.24 -3.69 14.77
N ARG A 162 3.18 -4.56 15.16
CA ARG A 162 2.97 -5.59 16.20
C ARG A 162 2.70 -5.02 17.60
N LYS A 163 3.02 -3.74 17.85
CA LYS A 163 2.80 -3.05 19.12
C LYS A 163 1.53 -2.20 19.13
N PHE A 164 0.88 -2.00 17.99
CA PHE A 164 -0.37 -1.25 17.93
C PHE A 164 -1.52 -2.22 18.26
N PRO A 165 -2.22 -2.03 19.39
CA PRO A 165 -3.34 -2.86 19.78
C PRO A 165 -4.55 -2.41 18.96
N VAL A 166 -4.58 -2.81 17.69
CA VAL A 166 -5.80 -2.80 16.91
C VAL A 166 -5.89 -4.20 16.33
N PHE A 167 -6.52 -5.05 17.16
CA PHE A 167 -6.55 -6.53 17.21
C PHE A 167 -5.41 -7.17 18.00
#